data_AF-X1DA57-F1
#
_entry.id   AF-X1DA57-F1
#
_cell.length_a   1.000
_cell.length_b   1.000
_cell.length_c   1.000
_cell.angle_alpha   90.00
_cell.angle_beta   90.00
_cell.angle_gamma   90.00
#
_symmetry.space_group_name_H-M   'P 1'
#
loop_
_entity.id
_entity.type
_entity.pdbx_description
1 polymer ?
#
loop_
_entity_poly.entity_id
_entity_poly.type
_entity_poly.pdbx_seq_one_letter_code
_entity_poly.pdbx_strand_id
1 'polypeptide(L)'
;MVMLGPPNQGSDLARLAASNHLLRNLASGAARELVLHWDIIRRELQTPPFQYGIIAGGKGDNEGYSLLLEGDDDAIVRVSETQLQGSDGFLVIPVRHSRMMEHTDVQQETLRFLLHGRFAKKSLHTSLSEK
;
A
#
# COMPACT_ATOMS: atom_id res chain seq x y z
N MET A 1 8.05 -6.29 12.26
CA MET A 1 7.69 -6.63 10.85
C MET A 1 7.70 -5.37 10.00
N VAL A 2 7.89 -5.48 8.69
CA VAL A 2 7.71 -4.36 7.76
C VAL A 2 6.81 -4.83 6.60
N MET A 3 5.76 -4.07 6.32
CA MET A 3 4.88 -4.29 5.18
C MET A 3 5.28 -3.38 4.02
N LEU A 4 5.30 -3.92 2.79
CA LEU A 4 5.70 -3.20 1.57
C LEU A 4 4.51 -3.14 0.61
N GLY A 5 3.98 -1.94 0.37
CA GLY A 5 2.80 -1.71 -0.48
C GLY A 5 1.58 -2.58 -0.16
N PRO A 6 1.21 -2.83 1.12
CA PRO A 6 0.11 -3.74 1.45
C PRO A 6 -1.24 -3.11 1.08
N PRO A 7 -2.24 -3.84 0.56
CA PRO A 7 -3.60 -3.33 0.37
C PRO A 7 -4.45 -3.47 1.66
N ASN A 8 -4.00 -2.88 2.77
CA ASN A 8 -4.60 -3.04 4.11
C ASN A 8 -6.08 -2.58 4.19
N GLN A 9 -6.48 -1.61 3.37
CA GLN A 9 -7.86 -1.12 3.26
C GLN A 9 -8.58 -1.66 2.00
N GLY A 10 -8.02 -2.70 1.38
CA GLY A 10 -8.48 -3.26 0.12
C GLY A 10 -7.77 -2.60 -1.07
N SER A 11 -8.33 -2.79 -2.26
CA SER A 11 -7.74 -2.26 -3.51
C SER A 11 -8.82 -1.73 -4.44
N ASP A 12 -8.70 -0.47 -4.84
CA ASP A 12 -9.52 0.21 -5.84
C ASP A 12 -9.33 -0.46 -7.19
N LEU A 13 -8.11 -0.86 -7.53
CA LEU A 13 -7.86 -1.63 -8.74
C LEU A 13 -8.60 -2.97 -8.72
N ALA A 14 -8.68 -3.64 -7.57
CA ALA A 14 -9.48 -4.85 -7.41
C ALA A 14 -11.00 -4.56 -7.51
N ARG A 15 -11.48 -3.42 -6.99
CA ARG A 15 -12.88 -2.98 -7.15
C ARG A 15 -13.23 -2.69 -8.62
N LEU A 16 -12.32 -2.07 -9.37
CA LEU A 16 -12.45 -1.87 -10.82
C LEU A 16 -12.44 -3.21 -11.56
N ALA A 17 -11.57 -4.15 -11.18
CA ALA A 17 -11.59 -5.50 -11.76
C ALA A 17 -12.91 -6.24 -11.43
N ALA A 18 -13.50 -5.99 -10.25
CA ALA A 18 -14.76 -6.59 -9.83
C ALA A 18 -15.98 -6.10 -10.65
N SER A 19 -15.92 -4.92 -11.25
CA SER A 19 -17.00 -4.44 -12.13
C SER A 19 -16.94 -5.06 -13.53
N ASN A 20 -15.85 -5.75 -13.88
CA ASN A 20 -15.66 -6.40 -15.17
C ASN A 20 -15.79 -7.93 -15.06
N HIS A 21 -16.79 -8.51 -15.73
CA HIS A 21 -17.05 -9.95 -15.71
C HIS A 21 -15.86 -10.81 -16.15
N LEU A 22 -15.08 -10.39 -17.14
CA LEU A 22 -13.91 -11.12 -17.61
C LEU A 22 -12.81 -11.13 -16.54
N LEU A 23 -12.48 -9.96 -15.99
CA LEU A 23 -11.44 -9.84 -14.97
C LEU A 23 -11.80 -10.58 -13.68
N ARG A 24 -13.07 -10.53 -13.26
CA ARG A 24 -13.57 -11.33 -12.13
C ARG A 24 -13.34 -12.83 -12.30
N ASN A 25 -13.58 -13.35 -13.50
CA ASN A 25 -13.45 -14.78 -13.78
C ASN A 25 -11.99 -15.23 -13.90
N LEU A 26 -11.07 -14.30 -14.25
CA LEU A 26 -9.63 -14.55 -14.30
C LEU A 26 -8.94 -14.40 -12.94
N ALA A 27 -9.54 -13.71 -11.98
CA ALA A 27 -8.98 -13.52 -10.65
C ALA A 27 -8.86 -14.85 -9.88
N SER A 28 -7.66 -15.13 -9.38
CA SER A 28 -7.31 -16.35 -8.65
C SER A 28 -6.46 -16.05 -7.42
N GLY A 29 -6.36 -17.01 -6.49
CA GLY A 29 -5.59 -16.87 -5.25
C GLY A 29 -5.95 -15.61 -4.45
N ALA A 30 -4.94 -14.92 -3.91
CA ALA A 30 -5.12 -13.70 -3.14
C ALA A 30 -5.82 -12.57 -3.93
N ALA A 31 -5.62 -12.49 -5.25
CA ALA A 31 -6.32 -11.49 -6.08
C ALA A 31 -7.83 -11.75 -6.09
N ARG A 32 -8.27 -13.00 -6.09
CA ARG A 32 -9.70 -13.35 -6.01
C ARG A 32 -10.32 -12.88 -4.70
N GLU A 33 -9.61 -13.00 -3.58
CA GLU A 33 -10.08 -12.53 -2.28
C GLU A 33 -10.31 -11.02 -2.28
N LEU A 34 -9.37 -10.25 -2.81
CA LEU A 34 -9.51 -8.80 -2.96
C LEU A 34 -10.64 -8.41 -3.93
N VAL A 35 -10.80 -9.12 -5.04
CA VAL A 35 -11.78 -8.80 -6.09
C VAL A 35 -13.21 -9.20 -5.71
N LEU A 36 -13.39 -10.33 -5.01
CA LEU A 36 -14.72 -10.92 -4.79
C LEU A 36 -15.14 -10.97 -3.33
N HIS A 37 -14.19 -11.11 -2.40
CA HIS A 37 -14.49 -11.47 -1.02
C HIS A 37 -13.98 -10.46 0.00
N TRP A 38 -13.55 -9.26 -0.44
CA TRP A 38 -13.00 -8.23 0.45
C TRP A 38 -13.91 -7.93 1.64
N ASP A 39 -15.22 -7.78 1.42
CA ASP A 39 -16.19 -7.48 2.48
C ASP A 39 -16.35 -8.59 3.54
N ILE A 40 -15.97 -9.81 3.19
CA ILE A 40 -15.94 -10.96 4.09
C ILE A 40 -14.60 -10.97 4.83
N ILE A 41 -13.48 -11.02 4.08
CA ILE A 41 -12.15 -11.20 4.67
C ILE A 41 -11.76 -10.02 5.58
N ARG A 42 -12.14 -8.79 5.25
CA ARG A 42 -11.80 -7.60 6.05
C ARG A 42 -12.32 -7.66 7.49
N ARG A 43 -13.33 -8.49 7.77
CA ARG A 43 -13.91 -8.67 9.11
C ARG A 43 -13.07 -9.62 9.97
N GLU A 44 -12.24 -10.43 9.34
CA GLU A 44 -11.40 -11.45 9.98
C GLU A 44 -9.94 -10.99 10.07
N LEU A 45 -9.53 -10.01 9.25
CA LEU A 45 -8.19 -9.44 9.29
C LEU A 45 -7.90 -8.77 10.62
N GLN A 46 -6.82 -9.19 11.26
CA GLN A 46 -6.34 -8.66 12.53
C GLN A 46 -5.24 -7.62 12.31
N THR A 47 -5.19 -6.64 13.21
CA THR A 47 -4.01 -5.77 13.32
C THR A 47 -2.90 -6.52 14.06
N PRO A 48 -1.65 -6.51 13.57
CA PRO A 48 -0.55 -7.18 14.25
C PRO A 48 -0.38 -6.68 15.70
N PRO A 49 -0.30 -7.58 16.71
CA PRO A 49 -0.21 -7.20 18.13
C PRO A 49 1.24 -6.90 18.57
N PHE A 50 2.14 -6.64 17.63
CA PHE A 50 3.56 -6.43 17.85
C PHE A 50 4.05 -5.34 16.92
N GLN A 51 5.26 -4.81 17.14
CA GLN A 51 5.78 -3.68 16.38
C GLN A 51 5.85 -3.93 14.86
N TYR A 52 5.28 -3.01 14.08
CA TYR A 52 5.29 -3.06 12.62
C TYR A 52 5.34 -1.69 11.94
N GLY A 53 6.02 -1.64 10.80
CA GLY A 53 6.14 -0.47 9.96
C GLY A 53 5.54 -0.73 8.57
N ILE A 54 5.11 0.33 7.91
CA ILE A 54 4.53 0.27 6.56
C ILE A 54 5.32 1.20 5.64
N ILE A 55 5.78 0.66 4.51
CA ILE A 55 6.35 1.44 3.42
C ILE A 55 5.36 1.40 2.25
N ALA A 56 4.83 2.57 1.90
CA ALA A 56 3.99 2.78 0.74
C ALA A 56 4.84 3.25 -0.44
N GLY A 57 4.51 2.80 -1.64
CA GLY A 57 5.01 3.41 -2.87
C GLY A 57 4.08 4.56 -3.28
N GLY A 58 4.66 5.67 -3.73
CA GLY A 58 3.91 6.85 -4.15
C GLY A 58 4.83 8.01 -4.40
N LYS A 59 4.45 8.93 -5.27
CA LYS A 59 5.26 10.11 -5.64
C LYS A 59 5.35 11.15 -4.53
N GLY A 60 4.51 11.07 -3.49
CA GLY A 60 4.34 12.12 -2.47
C GLY A 60 3.54 13.32 -3.00
N ASP A 61 2.67 13.08 -3.98
CA ASP A 61 1.75 14.05 -4.58
C ASP A 61 0.28 13.58 -4.43
N ASN A 62 -0.65 14.12 -5.21
CA ASN A 62 -2.07 13.72 -5.20
C ASN A 62 -2.47 12.97 -6.48
N GLU A 63 -1.52 12.51 -7.30
CA GLU A 63 -1.80 11.88 -8.60
C GLU A 63 -1.17 10.49 -8.76
N GLY A 64 -0.04 10.21 -8.11
CA GLY A 64 0.58 8.89 -8.14
C GLY A 64 1.05 8.46 -9.54
N TYR A 65 1.18 7.15 -9.77
CA TYR A 65 1.69 6.60 -11.03
C TYR A 65 0.59 6.09 -11.97
N SER A 66 -0.64 5.89 -11.48
CA SER A 66 -1.75 5.32 -12.23
C SER A 66 -2.78 6.37 -12.62
N LEU A 67 -3.22 6.35 -13.89
CA LEU A 67 -4.37 7.15 -14.32
C LEU A 67 -5.72 6.55 -13.92
N LEU A 68 -5.72 5.32 -13.39
CA LEU A 68 -6.93 4.59 -12.98
C LEU A 68 -7.25 4.77 -11.50
N LEU A 69 -6.31 5.26 -10.71
CA LEU A 69 -6.43 5.41 -9.27
C LEU A 69 -6.43 6.90 -8.94
N GLU A 70 -7.34 7.31 -8.07
CA GLU A 70 -7.43 8.71 -7.63
C GLU A 70 -6.53 8.93 -6.41
N GLY A 71 -5.59 9.87 -6.48
CA GLY A 71 -4.62 10.10 -5.39
C GLY A 71 -3.29 9.38 -5.59
N ASP A 72 -2.37 9.55 -4.64
CA ASP A 72 -1.05 8.94 -4.72
C ASP A 72 -1.09 7.41 -4.66
N ASP A 73 -0.27 6.76 -5.47
CA ASP A 73 -0.28 5.31 -5.68
C ASP A 73 1.05 4.82 -6.26
N ASP A 74 1.31 3.51 -6.18
CA ASP A 74 2.50 2.85 -6.71
C ASP A 74 2.31 2.16 -8.08
N ALA A 75 1.28 2.55 -8.81
CA ALA A 75 0.68 1.92 -10.00
C ALA A 75 -0.28 0.75 -9.72
N ILE A 76 -0.35 0.22 -8.48
CA ILE A 76 -1.19 -0.94 -8.13
C ILE A 76 -2.01 -0.68 -6.86
N VAL A 77 -1.39 -0.09 -5.83
CA VAL A 77 -1.96 0.17 -4.51
C VAL A 77 -1.81 1.65 -4.20
N ARG A 78 -2.89 2.28 -3.74
CA ARG A 78 -2.86 3.68 -3.31
C ARG A 78 -2.16 3.82 -1.97
N VAL A 79 -1.49 4.95 -1.73
CA VAL A 79 -0.86 5.24 -0.43
C VAL A 79 -1.88 5.15 0.71
N SER A 80 -3.10 5.66 0.51
CA SER A 80 -4.19 5.57 1.50
C SER A 80 -4.62 4.13 1.80
N GLU A 81 -4.54 3.22 0.82
CA GLU A 81 -4.91 1.81 0.98
C GLU A 81 -3.90 1.03 1.82
N THR A 82 -2.65 1.51 1.87
CA THR A 82 -1.61 0.89 2.68
C THR A 82 -1.72 1.16 4.17
N GLN A 83 -2.45 2.19 4.57
CA GLN A 83 -2.52 2.61 5.97
C GLN A 83 -3.21 1.54 6.83
N LEU A 84 -2.66 1.31 8.03
CA LEU A 84 -3.27 0.47 9.06
C LEU A 84 -2.99 1.10 10.43
N GLN A 85 -4.04 1.26 11.22
CA GLN A 85 -3.94 1.90 12.53
C GLN A 85 -3.07 1.06 13.47
N GLY A 86 -2.18 1.73 14.22
CA GLY A 86 -1.28 1.09 15.19
C GLY A 86 0.12 0.79 14.65
N SER A 87 0.43 1.17 13.40
CA SER A 87 1.80 1.08 12.89
C SER A 87 2.75 2.00 13.66
N ASP A 88 3.93 1.52 14.01
CA ASP A 88 5.00 2.30 14.66
C ASP A 88 5.78 3.18 13.68
N GLY A 89 5.52 3.03 12.38
CA GLY A 89 6.11 3.84 11.33
C GLY A 89 5.36 3.74 10.03
N PHE A 90 5.24 4.86 9.34
CA PHE A 90 4.68 4.95 7.99
C PHE A 90 5.61 5.80 7.13
N LEU A 91 5.99 5.28 5.96
CA LEU A 91 6.89 5.96 5.05
C LEU A 91 6.39 5.84 3.61
N VAL A 92 6.35 6.96 2.89
CA VAL A 92 6.10 6.99 1.43
C VAL A 92 7.43 7.14 0.70
N ILE A 93 7.70 6.26 -0.27
CA ILE A 93 8.88 6.30 -1.13
C ILE A 93 8.43 6.39 -2.60
N PRO A 94 9.05 7.26 -3.43
CA PRO A 94 8.76 7.39 -4.87
C PRO A 94 9.23 6.18 -5.66
N VAL A 95 8.46 5.09 -5.56
CA VAL A 95 8.71 3.81 -6.21
C VAL A 95 7.41 3.21 -6.73
N ARG A 96 7.50 2.54 -7.89
CA ARG A 96 6.41 1.72 -8.43
C ARG A 96 6.39 0.35 -7.75
N HIS A 97 5.21 -0.25 -7.62
CA HIS A 97 4.96 -1.52 -6.93
C HIS A 97 5.96 -2.62 -7.35
N SER A 98 6.11 -2.83 -8.65
CA SER A 98 6.97 -3.87 -9.22
C SER A 98 8.46 -3.69 -8.94
N ARG A 99 8.90 -2.49 -8.54
CA ARG A 99 10.29 -2.16 -8.21
C ARG A 99 10.53 -2.01 -6.71
N MET A 100 9.49 -2.13 -5.88
CA MET A 100 9.58 -1.82 -4.46
C MET A 100 10.61 -2.70 -3.72
N MET A 101 10.65 -3.99 -4.00
CA MET A 101 11.59 -4.93 -3.35
C MET A 101 13.05 -4.70 -3.75
N GLU A 102 13.30 -4.16 -4.95
CA GLU A 102 14.66 -3.90 -5.48
C GLU A 102 15.15 -2.48 -5.15
N HIS A 103 14.27 -1.62 -4.62
CA HIS A 103 14.60 -0.22 -4.37
C HIS A 103 15.49 -0.06 -3.14
N THR A 104 16.67 0.54 -3.32
CA THR A 104 17.68 0.70 -2.27
C THR A 104 17.13 1.35 -1.01
N ASP A 105 16.33 2.42 -1.13
CA ASP A 105 15.76 3.08 0.04
C ASP A 105 14.76 2.20 0.79
N VAL A 106 13.97 1.39 0.08
CA VAL A 106 13.00 0.48 0.71
C VAL A 106 13.75 -0.57 1.52
N GLN A 107 14.81 -1.14 0.97
CA GLN A 107 15.64 -2.13 1.65
C GLN A 107 16.34 -1.53 2.88
N GLN A 108 16.93 -0.34 2.76
CA GLN A 108 17.61 0.34 3.85
C GLN A 108 16.66 0.70 5.00
N GLU A 109 15.49 1.25 4.68
CA GLU A 109 14.49 1.61 5.68
C GLU A 109 13.85 0.38 6.32
N THR A 110 13.65 -0.70 5.54
CA THR A 110 13.22 -1.99 6.07
C THR A 110 14.23 -2.53 7.09
N LEU A 111 15.51 -2.61 6.72
CA LEU A 111 16.57 -3.09 7.62
C LEU A 111 16.63 -2.23 8.89
N ARG A 112 16.58 -0.90 8.74
CA ARG A 112 16.60 0.03 9.87
C ARG A 112 15.41 -0.17 10.80
N PHE A 113 14.21 -0.33 10.26
CA PHE A 113 13.03 -0.59 11.08
C PHE A 113 13.15 -1.91 11.82
N LEU A 114 13.65 -2.97 11.17
CA LEU A 114 13.84 -4.27 11.82
C LEU A 114 14.89 -4.21 12.95
N LEU A 115 15.93 -3.38 12.83
CA LEU A 115 16.96 -3.23 13.85
C LEU A 115 16.59 -2.27 15.00
N HIS A 116 15.77 -1.25 14.71
CA HIS A 116 15.58 -0.12 15.63
C HIS A 116 14.12 0.25 15.89
N GLY A 117 13.16 -0.42 15.25
CA GLY A 117 11.73 -0.19 15.42
C GLY A 117 11.20 1.11 14.82
N ARG A 118 11.97 1.80 13.96
CA ARG A 118 11.58 3.06 13.32
C ARG A 118 12.31 3.30 12.00
N PHE A 119 11.66 4.02 11.10
CA PHE A 119 12.29 4.56 9.89
C PHE A 119 13.17 5.78 10.22
N ALA A 120 14.15 6.08 9.36
CA ALA A 120 14.96 7.30 9.44
C ALA A 120 14.38 8.44 8.60
N LYS A 121 13.89 8.11 7.40
CA LYS A 121 13.29 9.10 6.52
C LYS A 121 11.94 9.55 7.08
N LYS A 122 11.57 10.78 6.75
CA LYS A 122 10.20 11.28 6.89
C LYS A 122 9.52 11.19 5.54
N SER A 123 8.22 10.90 5.52
CA SER A 123 7.43 10.88 4.29
C SER A 123 7.51 12.22 3.56
N LEU A 124 7.58 12.17 2.24
CA LEU A 124 7.41 13.34 1.39
C LEU A 124 5.94 13.78 1.49
N HIS A 125 5.65 14.80 2.29
CA HIS A 125 4.39 15.53 2.21
C HIS A 125 4.61 16.76 1.35
N THR A 126 4.08 16.76 0.13
CA THR A 126 3.88 18.03 -0.58
C THR A 126 2.60 18.64 -0.03
N SER A 127 2.71 19.61 0.88
CA SER A 127 1.58 20.45 1.27
C SER A 127 1.16 21.28 0.06
N LEU A 128 0.12 20.86 -0.65
CA LEU A 128 -0.62 21.74 -1.53
C LEU A 128 -1.99 21.96 -0.90
N SER A 129 -2.19 23.22 -0.50
CA SER A 129 -3.43 23.80 -0.02
C SER A 129 -4.63 23.18 -0.73
N GLU A 130 -5.55 22.61 0.06
CA GLU A 130 -6.93 22.44 -0.38
C GLU A 130 -7.42 23.80 -0.89
N LYS A 131 -7.96 23.82 -2.10
CA LYS A 131 -8.80 24.90 -2.61
C LYS A 131 -10.20 24.34 -2.81
#